data_AF-A0A959I3Z7-F1
#
_entry.id   AF-A0A959I3Z7-F1
#
_cell.length_a   1.000
_cell.length_b   1.000
_cell.length_c   1.000
_cell.angle_alpha   90.00
_cell.angle_beta   90.00
_cell.angle_gamma   90.00
#
_symmetry.space_group_name_H-M   'P 1'
#
loop_
_entity.id
_entity.type
_entity.pdbx_description
1 polymer ?
#
loop_
_entity_poly.entity_id
_entity_poly.type
_entity_poly.pdbx_seq_one_letter_code
_entity_poly.pdbx_strand_id
1 'polypeptide(L)'
;MGEAVCAFSNDLPNHKKPGYLLLGVKDNGELAGMDIGDKELQQLGDVRSNGNVLPQPYLVISEPFHFPEGDVVVMEVHPSDFPPVRYKGRCCIRVGPRKGVASPQEERVLSEKRISTARTFDEQYCRGSKVEDLSQESFQLTYLPQAIDAETLETNGRPLKEQLASLGFYDLVHDACTHAGIMLFGVNPRFFIQGAYLQYVKFNSSDMDIDAIQMEKEFSGALVTILKNLDDFVNTNVIKQKPVREEGFQEKVVFNYPAWSLREFLMNAVMHRDYESNAPVYFYEFSDRIEIVNPGGLYGDARPENFPNASDYRNPVLASAMKILGYVNRFNFGVRNAQAKLEQNGNPPAQFKLELQTKFFVSIGVNKDWHA
;
A
#
# COMPACT_ATOMS: atom_id res chain seq x y z
N MET A 1 -11.55 6.36 18.36
CA MET A 1 -10.09 6.20 18.22
C MET A 1 -9.57 6.67 16.86
N GLY A 2 -9.96 6.08 15.72
CA GLY A 2 -9.39 6.42 14.40
C GLY A 2 -9.41 7.91 14.00
N GLU A 3 -10.53 8.61 14.24
CA GLU A 3 -10.61 10.08 14.02
C GLU A 3 -9.63 10.87 14.88
N ALA A 4 -9.39 10.43 16.11
CA ALA A 4 -8.47 11.11 17.01
C ALA A 4 -7.02 10.86 16.57
N VAL A 5 -6.66 9.62 16.20
CA VAL A 5 -5.37 9.30 15.59
C VAL A 5 -5.14 10.17 14.35
N CYS A 6 -6.11 10.24 13.44
CA CYS A 6 -6.06 11.10 12.25
C CYS A 6 -5.81 12.59 12.63
N ALA A 7 -6.56 13.11 13.60
CA ALA A 7 -6.42 14.50 14.05
C ALA A 7 -5.04 14.81 14.65
N PHE A 8 -4.48 13.89 15.45
CA PHE A 8 -3.14 14.05 16.01
C PHE A 8 -2.06 13.93 14.95
N SER A 9 -2.18 12.95 14.04
CA SER A 9 -1.22 12.77 12.95
C SER A 9 -1.18 13.96 12.00
N ASN A 10 -2.28 14.71 11.85
CA ASN A 10 -2.29 15.91 11.00
C ASN A 10 -1.51 17.10 11.57
N ASP A 11 -1.35 17.20 12.90
CA ASP A 11 -0.61 18.28 13.58
C ASP A 11 -0.74 19.65 12.89
N LEU A 12 -1.98 20.13 12.70
CA LEU A 12 -2.26 21.39 11.99
C LEU A 12 -1.48 22.60 12.56
N PRO A 13 -1.25 22.74 13.87
CA PRO A 13 -0.40 23.79 14.44
C PRO A 13 1.11 23.62 14.16
N ASN A 14 1.55 22.47 13.65
CA ASN A 14 2.96 22.15 13.35
C ASN A 14 3.87 22.12 14.60
N HIS A 15 3.37 21.55 15.70
CA HIS A 15 4.18 21.41 16.92
C HIS A 15 5.33 20.43 16.76
N LYS A 16 5.24 19.48 15.81
CA LYS A 16 6.19 18.39 15.57
C LYS A 16 6.47 17.55 16.82
N LYS A 17 5.46 17.43 17.67
CA LYS A 17 5.51 16.66 18.91
C LYS A 17 4.43 15.59 18.90
N PRO A 18 4.68 14.44 19.53
CA PRO A 18 3.66 13.41 19.69
C PRO A 18 2.44 13.91 20.47
N GLY A 19 1.27 13.47 20.04
CA GLY A 19 0.04 13.57 20.81
C GLY A 19 -0.19 12.31 21.64
N TYR A 20 -0.89 12.43 22.77
CA TYR A 20 -1.16 11.30 23.66
C TYR A 20 -2.67 11.07 23.78
N LEU A 21 -3.10 9.83 23.56
CA LEU A 21 -4.44 9.36 23.90
C LEU A 21 -4.33 8.43 25.10
N LEU A 22 -5.08 8.78 26.15
CA LEU A 22 -5.27 7.93 27.32
C LEU A 22 -6.52 7.09 27.10
N LEU A 23 -6.36 5.77 27.13
CA LEU A 23 -7.44 4.79 27.04
C LEU A 23 -7.67 4.20 28.43
N GLY A 24 -8.93 3.99 28.82
CA GLY A 24 -9.27 3.62 30.20
C GLY A 24 -9.49 4.81 31.15
N VAL A 25 -9.53 6.03 30.61
CA VAL A 25 -9.80 7.26 31.37
C VAL A 25 -10.97 8.02 30.74
N LYS A 26 -11.86 8.56 31.58
CA LYS A 26 -12.98 9.42 31.15
C LYS A 26 -12.50 10.86 30.91
N ASP A 27 -13.31 11.67 30.23
CA ASP A 27 -12.99 13.08 29.95
C ASP A 27 -12.77 13.94 31.22
N ASN A 28 -13.32 13.52 32.37
CA ASN A 28 -13.12 14.17 33.66
C ASN A 28 -11.84 13.73 34.40
N GLY A 29 -11.06 12.81 33.82
CA GLY A 29 -9.82 12.27 34.41
C GLY A 29 -10.02 11.07 35.34
N GLU A 30 -11.26 10.63 35.58
CA GLU A 30 -11.51 9.41 36.37
C GLU A 30 -11.21 8.14 35.55
N LEU A 31 -10.77 7.09 36.25
CA LEU A 31 -10.60 5.76 35.65
C LEU A 31 -11.94 5.19 35.18
N ALA A 32 -11.93 4.53 34.03
CA ALA A 32 -13.10 3.97 33.39
C ALA A 32 -13.40 2.52 33.80
N GLY A 33 -12.56 1.89 34.64
CA GLY A 33 -12.75 0.49 35.06
C GLY A 33 -12.52 -0.53 33.96
N MET A 34 -11.66 -0.22 32.98
CA MET A 34 -11.33 -1.17 31.91
C MET A 34 -10.29 -2.17 32.39
N ASP A 35 -10.43 -3.43 31.98
CA ASP A 35 -9.39 -4.47 32.12
C ASP A 35 -8.76 -4.64 30.73
N ILE A 36 -7.45 -4.41 30.62
CA ILE A 36 -6.77 -4.36 29.33
C ILE A 36 -5.77 -5.50 29.22
N GLY A 37 -6.18 -6.57 28.53
CA GLY A 37 -5.33 -7.70 28.20
C GLY A 37 -4.67 -7.60 26.82
N ASP A 38 -3.93 -8.66 26.47
CA ASP A 38 -3.22 -8.77 25.19
C ASP A 38 -4.14 -8.62 23.97
N LYS A 39 -5.38 -9.11 24.07
CA LYS A 39 -6.34 -9.05 22.97
C LYS A 39 -6.79 -7.61 22.70
N GLU A 40 -7.04 -6.86 23.76
CA GLU A 40 -7.42 -5.45 23.70
C GLU A 40 -6.25 -4.63 23.14
N LEU A 41 -5.02 -4.87 23.60
CA LEU A 41 -3.81 -4.24 23.05
C LEU A 41 -3.63 -4.51 21.55
N GLN A 42 -3.86 -5.75 21.10
CA GLN A 42 -3.83 -6.08 19.67
C GLN A 42 -4.88 -5.30 18.88
N GLN A 43 -6.12 -5.20 19.40
CA GLN A 43 -7.18 -4.40 18.76
C GLN A 43 -6.86 -2.90 18.71
N LEU A 44 -6.15 -2.38 19.71
CA LEU A 44 -5.67 -0.99 19.70
C LEU A 44 -4.58 -0.81 18.62
N GLY A 45 -3.66 -1.76 18.51
CA GLY A 45 -2.62 -1.81 17.47
C GLY A 45 -3.19 -1.91 16.05
N ASP A 46 -4.35 -2.53 15.85
CA ASP A 46 -4.98 -2.69 14.55
C ASP A 46 -5.29 -1.36 13.86
N VAL A 47 -5.44 -0.25 14.59
CA VAL A 47 -5.62 1.09 13.99
C VAL A 47 -4.46 1.46 13.08
N ARG A 48 -3.25 0.96 13.36
CA ARG A 48 -2.06 1.18 12.54
C ARG A 48 -2.14 0.47 11.19
N SER A 49 -2.75 -0.71 11.11
CA SER A 49 -2.59 -1.63 9.95
C SER A 49 -3.89 -1.94 9.21
N ASN A 50 -5.04 -1.58 9.77
CA ASN A 50 -6.36 -1.81 9.17
C ASN A 50 -6.64 -0.95 7.93
N GLY A 51 -5.85 0.11 7.70
CA GLY A 51 -5.96 1.01 6.55
C GLY A 51 -7.20 1.92 6.55
N ASN A 52 -7.83 2.14 7.71
CA ASN A 52 -8.87 3.16 7.87
C ASN A 52 -8.29 4.56 8.07
N VAL A 53 -7.06 4.67 8.59
CA VAL A 53 -6.29 5.91 8.68
C VAL A 53 -5.19 5.84 7.62
N LEU A 54 -5.20 6.78 6.67
CA LEU A 54 -4.26 6.84 5.54
C LEU A 54 -3.67 8.25 5.42
N PRO A 55 -2.35 8.39 5.17
CA PRO A 55 -1.31 7.34 5.18
C PRO A 55 -1.21 6.60 6.52
N GLN A 56 -0.44 5.52 6.56
CA GLN A 56 -0.28 4.71 7.77
C GLN A 56 0.21 5.58 8.95
N PRO A 57 -0.49 5.60 10.11
CA PRO A 57 -0.06 6.41 11.24
C PRO A 57 1.12 5.75 11.98
N TYR A 58 2.03 6.57 12.50
CA TYR A 58 3.07 6.12 13.42
C TYR A 58 2.58 6.21 14.87
N LEU A 59 2.47 5.06 15.52
CA LEU A 59 1.89 4.88 16.85
C LEU A 59 2.84 4.08 17.74
N VAL A 60 2.97 4.51 19.00
CA VAL A 60 3.59 3.74 20.08
C VAL A 60 2.53 3.51 21.16
N ILE A 61 2.31 2.25 21.54
CA ILE A 61 1.34 1.88 22.58
C ILE A 61 2.14 1.40 23.78
N SER A 62 1.87 1.98 24.96
CA SER A 62 2.52 1.56 26.20
C SER A 62 2.04 0.18 26.65
N GLU A 63 2.79 -0.45 27.55
CA GLU A 63 2.23 -1.49 28.41
C GLU A 63 1.06 -0.91 29.24
N PRO A 64 0.07 -1.74 29.63
CA PRO A 64 -1.01 -1.30 30.51
C PRO A 64 -0.48 -0.87 31.87
N PHE A 65 -0.95 0.28 32.33
CA PHE A 65 -0.76 0.74 33.70
C PHE A 65 -1.92 0.22 34.55
N HIS A 66 -1.63 -0.66 35.49
CA HIS A 66 -2.64 -1.28 36.34
C HIS A 66 -2.93 -0.43 37.58
N PHE A 67 -4.20 -0.08 37.80
CA PHE A 67 -4.68 0.58 39.01
C PHE A 67 -5.80 -0.23 39.67
N PRO A 68 -6.07 -0.04 40.98
CA PRO A 68 -7.13 -0.76 41.67
C PRO A 68 -8.53 -0.59 41.03
N GLU A 69 -8.79 0.58 40.45
CA GLU A 69 -10.07 0.93 39.83
C GLU A 69 -10.09 0.72 38.30
N GLY A 70 -9.05 0.12 37.71
CA GLY A 70 -8.97 -0.23 36.29
C GLY A 70 -7.62 0.11 35.63
N ASP A 71 -7.44 -0.37 34.41
CA ASP A 71 -6.21 -0.22 33.63
C ASP A 71 -6.26 1.01 32.71
N VAL A 72 -5.08 1.56 32.46
CA VAL A 72 -4.87 2.66 31.52
C VAL A 72 -3.80 2.30 30.51
N VAL A 73 -4.04 2.61 29.23
CA VAL A 73 -3.03 2.52 28.18
C VAL A 73 -2.80 3.88 27.56
N VAL A 74 -1.53 4.22 27.32
CA VAL A 74 -1.13 5.44 26.61
C VAL A 74 -0.80 5.08 25.17
N MET A 75 -1.54 5.67 24.24
CA MET A 75 -1.22 5.65 22.81
C MET A 75 -0.59 6.97 22.43
N GLU A 76 0.70 6.93 22.14
CA GLU A 76 1.46 8.02 21.56
C GLU A 76 1.28 8.02 20.03
N VAL A 77 0.81 9.14 19.49
CA VAL A 77 0.56 9.36 18.07
C VAL A 77 1.54 10.40 17.57
N HIS A 78 2.43 9.99 16.66
CA HIS A 78 3.37 10.92 16.05
C HIS A 78 2.70 11.70 14.91
N PRO A 79 3.07 12.98 14.71
CA PRO A 79 2.75 13.71 13.50
C PRO A 79 3.18 12.91 12.26
N SER A 80 2.33 12.90 11.24
CA SER A 80 2.67 12.32 9.95
C SER A 80 3.58 13.25 9.18
N ASP A 81 4.59 12.69 8.52
CA ASP A 81 5.39 13.43 7.53
C ASP A 81 4.62 13.64 6.20
N PHE A 82 3.44 13.01 6.04
CA PHE A 82 2.61 13.06 4.82
C PHE A 82 1.14 13.53 5.07
N PRO A 83 0.89 14.72 5.64
CA PRO A 83 -0.46 15.29 5.80
C PRO A 83 -1.04 15.80 4.45
N PRO A 84 -2.35 15.83 4.18
CA PRO A 84 -3.43 15.48 5.09
C PRO A 84 -3.57 13.97 5.29
N VAL A 85 -3.65 13.56 6.55
CA VAL A 85 -4.10 12.24 7.00
C VAL A 85 -5.62 12.22 7.03
N ARG A 86 -6.20 11.10 6.59
CA ARG A 86 -7.65 10.90 6.51
C ARG A 86 -8.07 9.66 7.26
N TYR A 87 -9.19 9.76 7.97
CA TYR A 87 -9.88 8.60 8.53
C TYR A 87 -11.15 8.33 7.71
N LYS A 88 -11.16 7.21 6.98
CA LYS A 88 -12.26 6.85 6.05
C LYS A 88 -12.65 8.01 5.12
N GLY A 89 -11.66 8.61 4.47
CA GLY A 89 -11.82 9.74 3.54
C GLY A 89 -11.94 11.13 4.17
N ARG A 90 -12.23 11.22 5.48
CA ARG A 90 -12.40 12.50 6.19
C ARG A 90 -11.08 12.99 6.77
N CYS A 91 -10.70 14.23 6.45
CA CYS A 91 -9.56 14.90 7.08
C CYS A 91 -9.99 15.42 8.45
N CYS A 92 -9.46 14.81 9.53
CA CYS A 92 -9.76 15.23 10.89
C CYS A 92 -8.61 16.10 11.42
N ILE A 93 -8.92 17.16 12.14
CA ILE A 93 -7.94 18.04 12.80
C ILE A 93 -8.36 18.31 14.24
N ARG A 94 -7.42 18.78 15.05
CA ARG A 94 -7.69 19.20 16.42
C ARG A 94 -7.86 20.72 16.49
N VAL A 95 -8.99 21.16 17.06
CA VAL A 95 -9.31 22.57 17.33
C VAL A 95 -9.57 22.71 18.83
N GLY A 96 -8.55 23.14 19.57
CA GLY A 96 -8.59 23.20 21.03
C GLY A 96 -8.79 21.81 21.68
N PRO A 97 -9.77 21.63 22.59
CA PRO A 97 -10.06 20.34 23.20
C PRO A 97 -10.86 19.40 22.28
N ARG A 98 -11.37 19.88 21.14
CA ARG A 98 -12.25 19.10 20.25
C ARG A 98 -11.52 18.67 18.99
N LYS A 99 -11.99 17.54 18.43
CA LYS A 99 -11.73 17.15 17.05
C LYS A 99 -12.76 17.82 16.14
N GLY A 100 -12.35 18.18 14.94
CA GLY A 100 -13.21 18.71 13.87
C GLY A 100 -12.82 18.15 12.51
N VAL A 101 -13.68 18.35 11.53
CA VAL A 101 -13.35 18.10 10.12
C VAL A 101 -12.62 19.34 9.58
N ALA A 102 -11.54 19.12 8.84
CA ALA A 102 -10.77 20.22 8.27
C ALA A 102 -11.57 20.96 7.20
N SER A 103 -11.54 22.29 7.26
CA SER A 103 -12.01 23.15 6.18
C SER A 103 -11.09 23.07 4.95
N PRO A 104 -11.54 23.51 3.75
CA PRO A 104 -10.70 23.55 2.56
C PRO A 104 -9.37 24.33 2.75
N GLN A 105 -9.41 25.42 3.52
CA GLN A 105 -8.21 26.21 3.84
C GLN A 105 -7.23 25.43 4.71
N GLU A 106 -7.73 24.68 5.69
CA GLU A 106 -6.90 23.87 6.58
C GLU A 106 -6.31 22.66 5.84
N GLU A 107 -7.08 22.01 4.95
CA GLU A 107 -6.54 20.97 4.07
C GLU A 107 -5.47 21.51 3.13
N ARG A 108 -5.62 22.74 2.64
CA ARG A 108 -4.60 23.41 1.82
C ARG A 108 -3.31 23.61 2.62
N VAL A 109 -3.38 24.11 3.86
CA VAL A 109 -2.23 24.25 4.76
C VAL A 109 -1.54 22.90 4.99
N LEU A 110 -2.31 21.82 5.22
CA LEU A 110 -1.77 20.47 5.38
C LEU A 110 -1.08 19.98 4.10
N SER A 111 -1.64 20.27 2.93
CA SER A 111 -1.04 19.91 1.64
C SER A 111 0.29 20.65 1.40
N GLU A 112 0.32 21.95 1.71
CA GLU A 112 1.54 22.78 1.64
C GLU A 112 2.62 22.27 2.59
N LYS A 113 2.25 21.80 3.79
CA LYS A 113 3.20 21.15 4.71
C LYS A 113 3.84 19.91 4.12
N ARG A 114 3.06 19.00 3.54
CA ARG A 114 3.59 17.81 2.85
C ARG A 114 4.57 18.19 1.76
N ILE A 115 4.25 19.19 0.93
CA ILE A 115 5.18 19.65 -0.12
C ILE A 115 6.50 20.12 0.50
N SER A 116 6.46 20.85 1.62
CA SER A 116 7.67 21.31 2.31
C SER A 116 8.50 20.19 2.93
N THR A 117 7.89 19.03 3.22
CA THR A 117 8.52 17.87 3.84
C THR A 117 8.64 16.68 2.90
N ALA A 118 8.39 16.85 1.59
CA ALA A 118 8.36 15.76 0.63
C ALA A 118 9.71 15.04 0.61
N ARG A 119 9.72 13.77 0.99
CA ARG A 119 10.97 12.99 1.15
C ARG A 119 11.08 11.88 0.12
N THR A 120 9.99 11.16 -0.12
CA THR A 120 10.00 10.01 -1.02
C THR A 120 9.84 10.43 -2.48
N PHE A 121 10.33 9.61 -3.40
CA PHE A 121 10.30 9.91 -4.83
C PHE A 121 8.88 10.17 -5.35
N ASP A 122 7.90 9.40 -4.89
CA ASP A 122 6.50 9.51 -5.33
C ASP A 122 5.84 10.83 -4.88
N GLU A 123 6.30 11.43 -3.79
CA GLU A 123 5.83 12.73 -3.28
C GLU A 123 6.42 13.91 -4.05
N GLN A 124 7.61 13.76 -4.60
CA GLN A 124 8.31 14.84 -5.30
C GLN A 124 7.59 15.22 -6.59
N TYR A 125 7.65 16.51 -6.95
CA TYR A 125 7.15 16.98 -8.22
C TYR A 125 7.95 16.36 -9.38
N CYS A 126 7.23 15.96 -10.42
CA CYS A 126 7.78 15.43 -11.64
C CYS A 126 8.10 16.59 -12.59
N ARG A 127 9.39 16.86 -12.79
CA ARG A 127 9.85 18.03 -13.53
C ARG A 127 9.30 18.06 -14.96
N GLY A 128 8.71 19.20 -15.33
CA GLY A 128 8.19 19.42 -16.68
C GLY A 128 6.81 18.82 -16.95
N SER A 129 6.23 18.12 -15.98
CA SER A 129 4.85 17.64 -16.07
C SER A 129 3.83 18.75 -15.82
N LYS A 130 2.65 18.59 -16.40
CA LYS A 130 1.49 19.47 -16.21
C LYS A 130 0.24 18.66 -15.90
N VAL A 131 -0.81 19.32 -15.43
CA VAL A 131 -2.08 18.66 -15.09
C VAL A 131 -2.72 17.96 -16.31
N GLU A 132 -2.43 18.43 -17.53
CA GLU A 132 -2.91 17.82 -18.78
C GLU A 132 -2.22 16.48 -19.09
N ASP A 133 -1.07 16.19 -18.47
CA ASP A 133 -0.41 14.88 -18.58
C ASP A 133 -1.12 13.80 -17.76
N LEU A 134 -2.12 14.18 -16.95
CA LEU A 134 -2.95 13.26 -16.15
C LEU A 134 -4.30 13.02 -16.82
N SER A 135 -4.77 11.77 -16.76
CA SER A 135 -6.15 11.41 -17.04
C SER A 135 -7.05 11.94 -15.91
N GLN A 136 -7.59 13.14 -16.12
CA GLN A 136 -8.52 13.78 -15.18
C GLN A 136 -9.78 12.94 -14.96
N GLU A 137 -10.25 12.27 -16.01
CA GLU A 137 -11.38 11.34 -15.95
C GLU A 137 -11.12 10.17 -15.00
N SER A 138 -9.95 9.51 -15.11
CA SER A 138 -9.60 8.41 -14.21
C SER A 138 -9.52 8.88 -12.76
N PHE A 139 -8.98 10.08 -12.51
CA PHE A 139 -8.97 10.67 -11.19
C PHE A 139 -10.38 10.95 -10.66
N GLN A 140 -11.21 11.66 -11.43
CA GLN A 140 -12.53 12.13 -10.99
C GLN A 140 -13.57 11.02 -10.89
N LEU A 141 -13.58 10.07 -11.81
CA LEU A 141 -14.61 9.02 -11.88
C LEU A 141 -14.21 7.76 -11.10
N THR A 142 -12.92 7.45 -11.01
CA THR A 142 -12.47 6.20 -10.38
C THR A 142 -11.89 6.44 -8.99
N TYR A 143 -10.93 7.34 -8.85
CA TYR A 143 -10.17 7.45 -7.60
C TYR A 143 -10.84 8.35 -6.55
N LEU A 144 -11.20 9.57 -6.94
CA LEU A 144 -11.71 10.60 -6.05
C LEU A 144 -12.95 10.15 -5.25
N PRO A 145 -13.96 9.46 -5.84
CA PRO A 145 -15.13 8.96 -5.11
C PRO A 145 -14.83 7.87 -4.07
N GLN A 146 -13.69 7.20 -4.20
CA GLN A 146 -13.23 6.18 -3.24
C GLN A 146 -12.33 6.80 -2.15
N ALA A 147 -11.61 7.87 -2.50
CA ALA A 147 -10.63 8.49 -1.61
C ALA A 147 -11.25 9.46 -0.60
N ILE A 148 -12.36 10.09 -0.95
CA ILE A 148 -13.04 11.11 -0.13
C ILE A 148 -14.47 10.62 0.12
N ASP A 149 -15.00 10.87 1.31
CA ASP A 149 -16.38 10.52 1.63
C ASP A 149 -17.38 11.40 0.86
N ALA A 150 -18.60 10.88 0.68
CA ALA A 150 -19.62 11.52 -0.14
C ALA A 150 -19.99 12.94 0.32
N GLU A 151 -20.12 13.16 1.63
CA GLU A 151 -20.49 14.47 2.20
C GLU A 151 -19.41 15.52 1.93
N THR A 152 -18.14 15.15 2.14
CA THR A 152 -17.00 16.02 1.80
C THR A 152 -16.94 16.29 0.29
N LEU A 153 -17.22 15.30 -0.57
CA LEU A 153 -17.23 15.49 -2.03
C LEU A 153 -18.32 16.44 -2.51
N GLU A 154 -19.54 16.29 -2.01
CA GLU A 154 -20.68 17.15 -2.38
C GLU A 154 -20.43 18.63 -2.06
N THR A 155 -19.72 18.88 -0.96
CA THR A 155 -19.38 20.23 -0.50
C THR A 155 -18.03 20.73 -1.04
N ASN A 156 -17.30 19.92 -1.81
CA ASN A 156 -15.96 20.24 -2.29
C ASN A 156 -16.00 21.15 -3.53
N GLY A 157 -15.89 22.46 -3.31
CA GLY A 157 -15.79 23.46 -4.39
C GLY A 157 -14.37 23.72 -4.91
N ARG A 158 -13.36 22.89 -4.55
CA ARG A 158 -11.96 23.18 -4.91
C ARG A 158 -11.66 22.99 -6.40
N PRO A 159 -10.77 23.82 -7.00
CA PRO A 159 -10.23 23.55 -8.32
C PRO A 159 -9.51 22.20 -8.40
N LEU A 160 -9.47 21.60 -9.60
CA LEU A 160 -8.89 20.27 -9.82
C LEU A 160 -7.46 20.12 -9.26
N LYS A 161 -6.59 21.11 -9.49
CA LYS A 161 -5.20 21.09 -8.98
C LYS A 161 -5.14 20.99 -7.46
N GLU A 162 -6.03 21.67 -6.74
CA GLU A 162 -6.10 21.60 -5.28
C GLU A 162 -6.66 20.25 -4.81
N GLN A 163 -7.62 19.68 -5.53
CA GLN A 163 -8.13 18.33 -5.25
C GLN A 163 -7.01 17.28 -5.40
N LEU A 164 -6.26 17.32 -6.51
CA LEU A 164 -5.10 16.46 -6.74
C LEU A 164 -4.01 16.65 -5.68
N ALA A 165 -3.69 17.91 -5.34
CA ALA A 165 -2.69 18.22 -4.33
C ALA A 165 -3.05 17.69 -2.95
N SER A 166 -4.34 17.80 -2.56
CA SER A 166 -4.83 17.27 -1.28
C SER A 166 -4.67 15.75 -1.14
N LEU A 167 -4.53 15.04 -2.26
CA LEU A 167 -4.33 13.60 -2.34
C LEU A 167 -2.88 13.22 -2.70
N GLY A 168 -1.99 14.20 -2.89
CA GLY A 168 -0.57 13.99 -3.14
C GLY A 168 -0.18 13.77 -4.60
N PHE A 169 -1.06 14.12 -5.54
CA PHE A 169 -0.83 13.92 -6.98
C PHE A 169 -0.38 15.17 -7.73
N TYR A 170 -0.36 16.32 -7.04
CA TYR A 170 0.03 17.60 -7.62
C TYR A 170 0.75 18.48 -6.60
N ASP A 171 1.77 19.19 -7.06
CA ASP A 171 2.52 20.17 -6.29
C ASP A 171 2.09 21.56 -6.74
N LEU A 172 1.42 22.30 -5.85
CA LEU A 172 0.92 23.64 -6.12
C LEU A 172 2.02 24.71 -6.14
N VAL A 173 3.15 24.47 -5.49
CA VAL A 173 4.28 25.41 -5.43
C VAL A 173 5.04 25.40 -6.74
N HIS A 174 5.31 24.21 -7.26
CA HIS A 174 6.01 24.02 -8.52
C HIS A 174 5.09 24.02 -9.75
N ASP A 175 3.77 24.05 -9.52
CA ASP A 175 2.72 23.91 -10.54
C ASP A 175 2.95 22.70 -11.47
N ALA A 176 3.24 21.54 -10.87
CA ALA A 176 3.57 20.31 -11.59
C ALA A 176 2.93 19.10 -10.92
N CYS A 177 2.74 18.01 -11.67
CA CYS A 177 2.27 16.75 -11.09
C CYS A 177 3.35 16.15 -10.20
N THR A 178 2.98 15.36 -9.20
CA THR A 178 3.96 14.52 -8.49
C THR A 178 4.28 13.26 -9.29
N HIS A 179 5.37 12.57 -8.99
CA HIS A 179 5.64 11.27 -9.60
C HIS A 179 4.51 10.27 -9.29
N ALA A 180 3.91 10.31 -8.10
CA ALA A 180 2.71 9.52 -7.79
C ALA A 180 1.55 9.83 -8.74
N GLY A 181 1.29 11.12 -9.01
CA GLY A 181 0.26 11.55 -9.97
C GLY A 181 0.50 10.99 -11.36
N ILE A 182 1.74 11.10 -11.86
CA ILE A 182 2.14 10.57 -13.16
C ILE A 182 2.04 9.04 -13.21
N MET A 183 2.48 8.33 -12.19
CA MET A 183 2.39 6.86 -12.16
C MET A 183 0.93 6.38 -12.11
N LEU A 184 0.08 7.06 -11.35
CA LEU A 184 -1.29 6.59 -11.10
C LEU A 184 -2.27 6.99 -12.20
N PHE A 185 -2.11 8.18 -12.77
CA PHE A 185 -3.05 8.76 -13.74
C PHE A 185 -2.39 9.24 -15.03
N GLY A 186 -1.07 9.17 -15.17
CA GLY A 186 -0.37 9.71 -16.33
C GLY A 186 -0.84 9.06 -17.63
N VAL A 187 -1.09 9.89 -18.64
CA VAL A 187 -1.43 9.41 -20.00
C VAL A 187 -0.26 8.66 -20.63
N ASN A 188 0.97 9.08 -20.32
CA ASN A 188 2.20 8.40 -20.71
C ASN A 188 3.25 8.43 -19.57
N PRO A 189 3.11 7.56 -18.54
CA PRO A 189 4.00 7.60 -17.38
C PRO A 189 5.47 7.30 -17.75
N ARG A 190 5.70 6.49 -18.80
CA ARG A 190 7.04 6.12 -19.26
C ARG A 190 7.85 7.27 -19.84
N PHE A 191 7.19 8.32 -20.33
CA PHE A 191 7.88 9.52 -20.77
C PHE A 191 8.66 10.17 -19.62
N PHE A 192 8.07 10.18 -18.42
CA PHE A 192 8.65 10.78 -17.24
C PHE A 192 9.47 9.79 -16.40
N ILE A 193 9.02 8.53 -16.34
CA ILE A 193 9.60 7.48 -15.50
C ILE A 193 9.81 6.25 -16.38
N GLN A 194 10.99 6.18 -17.02
CA GLN A 194 11.29 5.19 -18.07
C GLN A 194 11.05 3.75 -17.63
N GLY A 195 11.39 3.46 -16.37
CA GLY A 195 11.21 2.16 -15.78
C GLY A 195 9.76 1.77 -15.52
N ALA A 196 8.78 2.68 -15.52
CA ALA A 196 7.40 2.47 -15.02
C ALA A 196 6.54 1.53 -15.86
N TYR A 197 6.96 0.27 -15.94
CA TYR A 197 6.28 -0.86 -16.56
C TYR A 197 6.66 -2.16 -15.84
N LEU A 198 5.90 -3.20 -16.12
CA LEU A 198 6.18 -4.59 -15.72
C LEU A 198 6.38 -5.42 -16.98
N GLN A 199 7.45 -6.21 -17.00
CA GLN A 199 7.76 -7.13 -18.09
C GLN A 199 7.44 -8.56 -17.65
N TYR A 200 6.51 -9.20 -18.35
CA TYR A 200 6.23 -10.62 -18.20
C TYR A 200 6.92 -11.42 -19.31
N VAL A 201 7.64 -12.49 -18.94
CA VAL A 201 8.23 -13.44 -19.88
C VAL A 201 7.96 -14.85 -19.40
N LYS A 202 7.48 -15.70 -20.31
CA LYS A 202 7.22 -17.11 -20.07
C LYS A 202 8.22 -17.96 -20.83
N PHE A 203 8.83 -18.91 -20.13
CA PHE A 203 9.76 -19.88 -20.67
C PHE A 203 9.15 -21.28 -20.68
N ASN A 204 9.54 -22.11 -21.65
CA ASN A 204 9.29 -23.55 -21.66
C ASN A 204 10.44 -24.36 -21.05
N SER A 205 11.17 -23.75 -20.12
CA SER A 205 12.37 -24.29 -19.49
C SER A 205 12.42 -23.89 -18.02
N SER A 206 13.22 -24.61 -17.23
CA SER A 206 13.57 -24.21 -15.86
C SER A 206 14.66 -23.13 -15.83
N ASP A 207 15.38 -22.96 -16.94
CA ASP A 207 16.46 -21.98 -17.11
C ASP A 207 16.03 -20.79 -17.97
N MET A 208 16.70 -19.65 -17.83
CA MET A 208 16.52 -18.51 -18.72
C MET A 208 17.19 -18.80 -20.07
N ASP A 209 16.46 -19.50 -20.93
CA ASP A 209 16.86 -19.79 -22.30
C ASP A 209 16.02 -18.94 -23.28
N ILE A 210 16.69 -18.15 -24.11
CA ILE A 210 16.05 -17.27 -25.09
C ILE A 210 15.27 -18.09 -26.12
N ASP A 211 15.79 -19.26 -26.51
CA ASP A 211 15.14 -20.14 -27.48
C ASP A 211 13.90 -20.83 -26.89
N ALA A 212 13.73 -20.78 -25.57
CA ALA A 212 12.58 -21.34 -24.85
C ALA A 212 11.48 -20.31 -24.54
N ILE A 213 11.61 -19.05 -24.97
CA ILE A 213 10.59 -18.03 -24.74
C ILE A 213 9.30 -18.38 -25.50
N GLN A 214 8.21 -18.55 -24.76
CA GLN A 214 6.88 -18.83 -25.32
C GLN A 214 6.03 -17.58 -25.48
N MET A 215 6.19 -16.63 -24.56
CA MET A 215 5.34 -15.44 -24.51
C MET A 215 6.07 -14.31 -23.81
N GLU A 216 5.93 -13.10 -24.37
CA GLU A 216 6.34 -11.86 -23.75
C GLU A 216 5.15 -10.91 -23.72
N LYS A 217 5.04 -10.16 -22.62
CA LYS A 217 4.02 -9.13 -22.49
C LYS A 217 4.50 -8.00 -21.60
N GLU A 218 4.40 -6.79 -22.11
CA GLU A 218 4.65 -5.58 -21.34
C GLU A 218 3.34 -5.03 -20.77
N PHE A 219 3.37 -4.59 -19.51
CA PHE A 219 2.30 -3.81 -18.89
C PHE A 219 2.84 -2.41 -18.60
N SER A 220 2.45 -1.44 -19.42
CA SER A 220 2.79 -0.03 -19.26
C SER A 220 1.57 0.87 -19.38
N GLY A 221 1.62 2.02 -18.69
CA GLY A 221 0.50 2.96 -18.56
C GLY A 221 0.19 3.31 -17.11
N ALA A 222 -0.89 4.08 -16.92
CA ALA A 222 -1.34 4.52 -15.60
C ALA A 222 -1.71 3.33 -14.69
N LEU A 223 -1.19 3.31 -13.46
CA LEU A 223 -1.40 2.22 -12.49
C LEU A 223 -2.87 1.88 -12.27
N VAL A 224 -3.76 2.89 -12.26
CA VAL A 224 -5.20 2.69 -12.12
C VAL A 224 -5.77 1.70 -13.15
N THR A 225 -5.17 1.64 -14.35
CA THR A 225 -5.57 0.77 -15.46
C THR A 225 -4.74 -0.52 -15.49
N ILE A 226 -3.41 -0.42 -15.39
CA ILE A 226 -2.54 -1.59 -15.56
C ILE A 226 -2.66 -2.59 -14.41
N LEU A 227 -3.01 -2.16 -13.19
CA LEU A 227 -3.22 -3.07 -12.06
C LEU A 227 -4.38 -4.04 -12.31
N LYS A 228 -5.49 -3.56 -12.88
CA LYS A 228 -6.61 -4.42 -13.29
C LYS A 228 -6.22 -5.35 -14.43
N ASN A 229 -5.55 -4.83 -15.45
CA ASN A 229 -5.12 -5.64 -16.60
C ASN A 229 -4.14 -6.74 -16.19
N LEU A 230 -3.28 -6.47 -15.21
CA LEU A 230 -2.35 -7.45 -14.64
C LEU A 230 -3.10 -8.54 -13.87
N ASP A 231 -4.07 -8.16 -13.04
CA ASP A 231 -4.92 -9.11 -12.30
C ASP A 231 -5.71 -10.03 -13.24
N ASP A 232 -6.37 -9.45 -14.26
CA ASP A 232 -7.10 -10.19 -15.30
C ASP A 232 -6.16 -11.14 -16.07
N PHE A 233 -4.94 -10.67 -16.38
CA PHE A 233 -3.93 -11.48 -17.08
C PHE A 233 -3.46 -12.67 -16.24
N VAL A 234 -3.15 -12.45 -14.96
CA VAL A 234 -2.73 -13.51 -14.04
C VAL A 234 -3.82 -14.58 -13.94
N ASN A 235 -5.07 -14.17 -13.70
CA ASN A 235 -6.19 -15.10 -13.57
C ASN A 235 -6.47 -15.91 -14.85
N THR A 236 -6.24 -15.32 -16.02
CA THR A 236 -6.60 -15.95 -17.31
C THR A 236 -5.45 -16.75 -17.93
N ASN A 237 -4.20 -16.31 -17.78
CA ASN A 237 -3.05 -16.84 -18.54
C ASN A 237 -2.03 -17.58 -17.66
N VAL A 238 -1.89 -17.18 -16.39
CA VAL A 238 -0.90 -17.74 -15.47
C VAL A 238 -1.52 -18.81 -14.59
N ILE A 239 -2.66 -18.51 -13.97
CA ILE A 239 -3.38 -19.46 -13.12
C ILE A 239 -4.06 -20.51 -13.98
N LYS A 240 -3.72 -21.77 -13.73
CA LYS A 240 -4.24 -22.93 -14.45
C LYS A 240 -4.80 -23.92 -13.43
N GLN A 241 -5.86 -24.60 -13.83
CA GLN A 241 -6.46 -25.69 -13.07
C GLN A 241 -6.47 -26.96 -13.90
N LYS A 242 -6.28 -28.11 -13.26
CA LYS A 242 -6.44 -29.42 -13.89
C LYS A 242 -7.10 -30.40 -12.92
N PRO A 243 -7.91 -31.35 -13.41
CA PRO A 243 -8.36 -32.47 -12.60
C PRO A 243 -7.19 -33.44 -12.37
N VAL A 244 -7.01 -33.88 -11.13
CA VAL A 244 -6.08 -34.93 -10.73
C VAL A 244 -6.88 -36.02 -10.04
N ARG A 245 -6.61 -37.28 -10.38
CA ARG A 245 -7.30 -38.44 -9.79
C ARG A 245 -6.84 -38.61 -8.34
N GLU A 246 -7.81 -38.70 -7.43
CA GLU A 246 -7.58 -39.19 -6.06
C GLU A 246 -7.91 -40.69 -5.98
N GLU A 247 -7.69 -41.31 -4.81
CA GLU A 247 -8.02 -42.71 -4.58
C GLU A 247 -9.51 -42.98 -4.90
N GLY A 248 -9.76 -43.98 -5.76
CA GLY A 248 -11.10 -44.36 -6.20
C GLY A 248 -11.56 -43.65 -7.49
N PHE A 249 -12.82 -43.22 -7.53
CA PHE A 249 -13.45 -42.56 -8.68
C PHE A 249 -13.58 -41.03 -8.50
N GLN A 250 -12.88 -40.44 -7.53
CA GLN A 250 -12.94 -39.00 -7.25
C GLN A 250 -11.83 -38.26 -7.99
N GLU A 251 -12.17 -37.09 -8.53
CA GLU A 251 -11.22 -36.15 -9.13
C GLU A 251 -11.20 -34.87 -8.28
N LYS A 252 -9.98 -34.41 -7.95
CA LYS A 252 -9.76 -33.13 -7.27
C LYS A 252 -9.23 -32.12 -8.27
N VAL A 253 -9.72 -30.89 -8.20
CA VAL A 253 -9.17 -29.79 -8.98
C VAL A 253 -7.92 -29.27 -8.27
N VAL A 254 -6.79 -29.32 -8.96
CA VAL A 254 -5.51 -28.79 -8.51
C VAL A 254 -5.20 -27.51 -9.28
N PHE A 255 -4.71 -26.48 -8.57
CA PHE A 255 -4.24 -25.23 -9.16
C PHE A 255 -2.71 -25.18 -9.13
N ASN A 256 -2.09 -24.68 -10.19
CA ASN A 256 -0.63 -24.51 -10.25
C ASN A 256 -0.12 -23.52 -9.20
N TYR A 257 -0.86 -22.41 -9.01
CA TYR A 257 -0.62 -21.39 -7.99
C TYR A 257 -1.95 -20.85 -7.45
N PRO A 258 -2.01 -20.41 -6.19
CA PRO A 258 -3.14 -19.64 -5.69
C PRO A 258 -3.12 -18.21 -6.25
N ALA A 259 -4.17 -17.83 -6.98
CA ALA A 259 -4.31 -16.49 -7.59
C ALA A 259 -4.06 -15.34 -6.60
N TRP A 260 -4.57 -15.49 -5.38
CA TRP A 260 -4.43 -14.49 -4.33
C TRP A 260 -2.97 -14.23 -3.94
N SER A 261 -2.14 -15.28 -3.84
CA SER A 261 -0.74 -15.11 -3.45
C SER A 261 0.07 -14.42 -4.54
N LEU A 262 -0.14 -14.79 -5.82
CA LEU A 262 0.53 -14.10 -6.93
C LEU A 262 0.12 -12.64 -7.00
N ARG A 263 -1.19 -12.35 -6.86
CA ARG A 263 -1.69 -10.97 -6.77
C ARG A 263 -0.98 -10.20 -5.66
N GLU A 264 -0.92 -10.75 -4.45
CA GLU A 264 -0.27 -10.08 -3.31
C GLU A 264 1.21 -9.78 -3.58
N PHE A 265 1.98 -10.72 -4.14
CA PHE A 265 3.38 -10.48 -4.47
C PHE A 265 3.57 -9.43 -5.58
N LEU A 266 2.73 -9.45 -6.60
CA LEU A 266 2.79 -8.46 -7.69
C LEU A 266 2.38 -7.06 -7.21
N MET A 267 1.34 -6.94 -6.38
CA MET A 267 0.93 -5.65 -5.82
C MET A 267 2.01 -5.08 -4.88
N ASN A 268 2.66 -5.92 -4.07
CA ASN A 268 3.81 -5.51 -3.26
C ASN A 268 5.01 -5.10 -4.13
N ALA A 269 5.25 -5.79 -5.25
CA ALA A 269 6.30 -5.40 -6.17
C ALA A 269 6.06 -3.99 -6.72
N VAL A 270 4.86 -3.69 -7.21
CA VAL A 270 4.51 -2.33 -7.66
C VAL A 270 4.66 -1.30 -6.53
N MET A 271 4.14 -1.58 -5.34
CA MET A 271 4.11 -0.61 -4.23
C MET A 271 5.50 -0.28 -3.67
N HIS A 272 6.37 -1.28 -3.54
CA HIS A 272 7.69 -1.11 -2.91
C HIS A 272 8.83 -0.89 -3.91
N ARG A 273 8.49 -0.84 -5.20
CA ARG A 273 9.46 -0.63 -6.27
C ARG A 273 10.23 0.66 -6.09
N ASP A 274 11.52 0.59 -6.37
CA ASP A 274 12.35 1.75 -6.66
C ASP A 274 12.05 2.30 -8.07
N TYR A 275 11.29 3.40 -8.12
CA TYR A 275 10.89 4.07 -9.36
C TYR A 275 11.94 5.05 -9.88
N GLU A 276 13.02 5.32 -9.12
CA GLU A 276 14.19 6.03 -9.63
C GLU A 276 15.03 5.13 -10.55
N SER A 277 14.87 3.81 -10.42
CA SER A 277 15.51 2.83 -11.29
C SER A 277 14.83 2.70 -12.65
N ASN A 278 15.66 2.64 -13.69
CA ASN A 278 15.20 2.38 -15.06
C ASN A 278 14.81 0.90 -15.30
N ALA A 279 15.17 -0.01 -14.41
CA ALA A 279 14.80 -1.42 -14.53
C ALA A 279 13.30 -1.59 -14.22
N PRO A 280 12.52 -2.35 -15.01
CA PRO A 280 11.13 -2.67 -14.69
C PRO A 280 11.01 -3.71 -13.58
N VAL A 281 9.78 -3.98 -13.17
CA VAL A 281 9.48 -5.24 -12.47
C VAL A 281 9.53 -6.36 -13.50
N TYR A 282 10.31 -7.40 -13.23
CA TYR A 282 10.30 -8.61 -14.05
C TYR A 282 9.40 -9.66 -13.40
N PHE A 283 8.53 -10.26 -14.20
CA PHE A 283 7.66 -11.36 -13.81
C PHE A 283 7.92 -12.54 -14.76
N TYR A 284 8.75 -13.48 -14.29
CA TYR A 284 9.13 -14.65 -15.05
C TYR A 284 8.28 -15.87 -14.68
N GLU A 285 7.75 -16.55 -15.68
CA GLU A 285 7.10 -17.86 -15.54
C GLU A 285 7.99 -18.93 -16.19
N PHE A 286 8.60 -19.78 -15.37
CA PHE A 286 9.35 -20.96 -15.81
C PHE A 286 8.43 -22.20 -15.80
N SER A 287 8.94 -23.31 -16.29
CA SER A 287 8.20 -24.58 -16.29
C SER A 287 7.87 -25.09 -14.87
N ASP A 288 8.69 -24.73 -13.87
CA ASP A 288 8.63 -25.26 -12.50
C ASP A 288 8.35 -24.19 -11.42
N ARG A 289 8.47 -22.90 -11.75
CA ARG A 289 8.35 -21.81 -10.78
C ARG A 289 7.99 -20.48 -11.43
N ILE A 290 7.57 -19.53 -10.59
CA ILE A 290 7.46 -18.12 -10.91
C ILE A 290 8.56 -17.36 -10.18
N GLU A 291 9.16 -16.38 -10.84
CA GLU A 291 10.08 -15.43 -10.22
C GLU A 291 9.59 -14.00 -10.43
N ILE A 292 9.55 -13.20 -9.36
CA ILE A 292 9.28 -11.77 -9.44
C ILE A 292 10.53 -11.03 -8.96
N VAL A 293 11.10 -10.20 -9.84
CA VAL A 293 12.29 -9.41 -9.58
C VAL A 293 11.90 -7.94 -9.58
N ASN A 294 11.92 -7.33 -8.40
CA ASN A 294 11.54 -5.94 -8.20
C ASN A 294 12.79 -5.07 -7.99
N PRO A 295 12.94 -3.94 -8.71
CA PRO A 295 13.99 -2.97 -8.41
C PRO A 295 13.86 -2.40 -7.00
N GLY A 296 14.99 -2.29 -6.31
CA GLY A 296 15.08 -1.84 -4.93
C GLY A 296 15.06 -3.00 -3.94
N GLY A 297 15.97 -2.97 -2.97
CA GLY A 297 15.97 -3.88 -1.83
C GLY A 297 14.99 -3.44 -0.73
N LEU A 298 15.16 -4.02 0.46
CA LEU A 298 14.44 -3.62 1.67
C LEU A 298 14.62 -2.11 1.94
N TYR A 299 13.59 -1.47 2.48
CA TYR A 299 13.51 -0.02 2.65
C TYR A 299 13.20 0.36 4.10
N GLY A 300 13.73 1.51 4.52
CA GLY A 300 13.51 2.06 5.86
C GLY A 300 13.93 1.10 6.96
N ASP A 301 13.01 0.81 7.88
CA ASP A 301 13.23 -0.08 9.03
C ASP A 301 13.19 -1.57 8.69
N ALA A 302 12.82 -1.94 7.45
CA ALA A 302 12.78 -3.34 7.04
C ALA A 302 14.20 -3.91 6.89
N ARG A 303 14.44 -5.03 7.56
CA ARG A 303 15.70 -5.79 7.50
C ARG A 303 15.43 -7.28 7.30
N PRO A 304 16.41 -8.05 6.80
CA PRO A 304 16.23 -9.49 6.62
C PRO A 304 15.77 -10.19 7.91
N GLU A 305 16.20 -9.71 9.08
CA GLU A 305 15.86 -10.28 10.39
C GLU A 305 14.41 -10.04 10.82
N ASN A 306 13.77 -8.98 10.33
CA ASN A 306 12.41 -8.59 10.75
C ASN A 306 11.36 -8.75 9.64
N PHE A 307 11.77 -9.07 8.42
CA PHE A 307 10.86 -9.40 7.33
C PHE A 307 10.11 -10.72 7.62
N PRO A 308 8.79 -10.82 7.33
CA PRO A 308 7.90 -9.83 6.72
C PRO A 308 7.12 -8.96 7.74
N ASN A 309 7.61 -8.82 8.97
CA ASN A 309 6.84 -8.29 10.11
C ASN A 309 7.01 -6.78 10.30
N ALA A 310 8.12 -6.22 9.84
CA ALA A 310 8.29 -4.78 9.69
C ALA A 310 8.23 -4.43 8.21
N SER A 311 7.54 -3.34 7.89
CA SER A 311 7.65 -2.72 6.58
C SER A 311 7.67 -1.21 6.74
N ASP A 312 8.35 -0.58 5.79
CA ASP A 312 8.28 0.83 5.53
C ASP A 312 7.96 1.02 4.04
N TYR A 313 7.26 2.09 3.71
CA TYR A 313 6.76 2.35 2.37
C TYR A 313 7.69 3.29 1.63
N ARG A 314 8.36 2.76 0.61
CA ARG A 314 9.16 3.56 -0.33
C ARG A 314 8.31 4.57 -1.09
N ASN A 315 7.05 4.22 -1.36
CA ASN A 315 6.09 5.03 -2.09
C ASN A 315 4.77 5.15 -1.28
N PRO A 316 4.73 5.99 -0.22
CA PRO A 316 3.57 6.12 0.66
C PRO A 316 2.31 6.64 -0.04
N VAL A 317 2.44 7.49 -1.07
CA VAL A 317 1.31 8.01 -1.84
C VAL A 317 0.70 6.88 -2.68
N LEU A 318 1.55 6.11 -3.37
CA LEU A 318 1.10 4.96 -4.16
C LEU A 318 0.49 3.87 -3.27
N ALA A 319 1.10 3.58 -2.11
CA ALA A 319 0.58 2.61 -1.16
C ALA A 319 -0.83 2.99 -0.68
N SER A 320 -1.02 4.25 -0.31
CA SER A 320 -2.33 4.80 0.09
C SER A 320 -3.34 4.70 -1.05
N ALA A 321 -2.92 5.03 -2.28
CA ALA A 321 -3.78 4.98 -3.45
C ALA A 321 -4.22 3.55 -3.82
N MET A 322 -3.30 2.59 -3.81
CA MET A 322 -3.59 1.17 -4.06
C MET A 322 -4.52 0.59 -2.99
N LYS A 323 -4.40 1.05 -1.73
CA LYS A 323 -5.31 0.69 -0.65
C LYS A 323 -6.72 1.25 -0.88
N ILE A 324 -6.83 2.51 -1.29
CA ILE A 324 -8.11 3.16 -1.61
C ILE A 324 -8.80 2.45 -2.78
N LEU A 325 -8.05 2.10 -3.82
CA LEU A 325 -8.56 1.37 -5.00
C LEU A 325 -8.87 -0.12 -4.74
N GLY A 326 -8.65 -0.63 -3.52
CA GLY A 326 -8.93 -2.02 -3.15
C GLY A 326 -7.94 -3.05 -3.69
N TYR A 327 -6.77 -2.63 -4.19
CA TYR A 327 -5.73 -3.55 -4.64
C TYR A 327 -4.96 -4.17 -3.48
N VAL A 328 -4.84 -3.45 -2.35
CA VAL A 328 -4.23 -3.92 -1.12
C VAL A 328 -5.18 -3.74 0.05
N ASN A 329 -5.30 -4.75 0.92
CA ASN A 329 -6.34 -4.78 1.96
C ASN A 329 -5.86 -4.42 3.36
N ARG A 330 -4.65 -4.83 3.74
CA ARG A 330 -4.04 -4.52 5.04
C ARG A 330 -2.54 -4.38 4.87
N PHE A 331 -1.95 -3.47 5.61
CA PHE A 331 -0.51 -3.30 5.66
C PHE A 331 0.10 -4.36 6.59
N ASN A 332 1.30 -4.86 6.29
CA ASN A 332 2.07 -5.83 7.11
C ASN A 332 1.53 -7.27 7.26
N PHE A 333 0.43 -7.65 6.61
CA PHE A 333 -0.11 -9.03 6.67
C PHE A 333 -0.06 -9.80 5.35
N GLY A 334 0.15 -9.10 4.23
CA GLY A 334 0.05 -9.65 2.89
C GLY A 334 0.92 -10.88 2.66
N VAL A 335 2.23 -10.75 2.90
CA VAL A 335 3.21 -11.82 2.66
C VAL A 335 2.93 -13.07 3.50
N ARG A 336 2.58 -12.91 4.79
CA ARG A 336 2.25 -14.06 5.66
C ARG A 336 1.03 -14.82 5.15
N ASN A 337 -0.02 -14.10 4.76
CA ASN A 337 -1.22 -14.72 4.20
C ASN A 337 -0.94 -15.38 2.84
N ALA A 338 -0.05 -14.80 2.04
CA ALA A 338 0.34 -15.37 0.75
C ALA A 338 1.07 -16.70 0.93
N GLN A 339 1.97 -16.77 1.91
CA GLN A 339 2.65 -18.01 2.32
C GLN A 339 1.66 -19.07 2.81
N ALA A 340 0.74 -18.70 3.71
CA ALA A 340 -0.28 -19.63 4.20
C ALA A 340 -1.17 -20.19 3.07
N LYS A 341 -1.52 -19.37 2.08
CA LYS A 341 -2.28 -19.83 0.91
C LYS A 341 -1.48 -20.72 -0.03
N LEU A 342 -0.17 -20.49 -0.17
CA LEU A 342 0.72 -21.38 -0.93
C LEU A 342 0.77 -22.76 -0.27
N GLU A 343 0.94 -22.80 1.05
CA GLU A 343 0.95 -24.04 1.83
C GLU A 343 -0.37 -24.80 1.70
N GLN A 344 -1.51 -24.12 1.87
CA GLN A 344 -2.84 -24.71 1.72
C GLN A 344 -3.09 -25.29 0.32
N ASN A 345 -2.51 -24.67 -0.72
CA ASN A 345 -2.66 -25.16 -2.09
C ASN A 345 -1.72 -26.34 -2.40
N GLY A 346 -0.68 -26.58 -1.59
CA GLY A 346 0.34 -27.62 -1.84
C GLY A 346 1.61 -27.11 -2.54
N ASN A 347 1.78 -25.79 -2.67
CA ASN A 347 3.01 -25.20 -3.18
C ASN A 347 4.12 -25.25 -2.11
N PRO A 348 5.41 -25.31 -2.52
CA PRO A 348 6.50 -24.98 -1.60
C PRO A 348 6.38 -23.51 -1.12
N PRO A 349 6.90 -23.19 0.08
CA PRO A 349 6.93 -21.82 0.55
C PRO A 349 7.71 -20.93 -0.41
N ALA A 350 7.24 -19.71 -0.64
CA ALA A 350 7.95 -18.77 -1.50
C ALA A 350 9.30 -18.40 -0.87
N GLN A 351 10.35 -18.38 -1.69
CA GLN A 351 11.71 -18.08 -1.28
C GLN A 351 12.04 -16.63 -1.59
N PHE A 352 12.54 -15.89 -0.61
CA PHE A 352 12.97 -14.49 -0.79
C PHE A 352 14.48 -14.41 -0.72
N LYS A 353 15.11 -13.71 -1.68
CA LYS A 353 16.53 -13.35 -1.61
C LYS A 353 16.64 -11.91 -1.12
N LEU A 354 16.82 -11.75 0.19
CA LEU A 354 16.82 -10.46 0.88
C LEU A 354 18.23 -9.84 0.97
N GLU A 355 19.27 -10.62 0.67
CA GLU A 355 20.67 -10.21 0.62
C GLU A 355 21.00 -9.32 -0.59
N LEU A 356 20.12 -9.29 -1.60
CA LEU A 356 20.28 -8.48 -2.79
C LEU A 356 19.99 -7.01 -2.46
N GLN A 357 21.04 -6.17 -2.41
CA GLN A 357 20.89 -4.76 -2.03
C GLN A 357 20.04 -3.94 -3.00
N THR A 358 20.13 -4.24 -4.30
CA THR A 358 19.52 -3.43 -5.37
C THR A 358 18.22 -4.04 -5.92
N LYS A 359 17.82 -5.23 -5.44
CA LYS A 359 16.68 -5.96 -5.96
C LYS A 359 15.99 -6.72 -4.84
N PHE A 360 14.68 -6.71 -4.83
CA PHE A 360 13.89 -7.66 -4.07
C PHE A 360 13.50 -8.80 -5.00
N PHE A 361 13.74 -10.04 -4.58
CA PHE A 361 13.48 -11.23 -5.38
C PHE A 361 12.60 -12.20 -4.59
N VAL A 362 11.55 -12.69 -5.24
CA VAL A 362 10.72 -13.79 -4.74
C VAL A 362 10.61 -14.88 -5.80
N SER A 363 10.81 -16.13 -5.39
CA SER A 363 10.58 -17.33 -6.20
C SER A 363 9.49 -18.18 -5.58
N ILE A 364 8.58 -18.67 -6.41
CA ILE A 364 7.38 -19.41 -6.00
C ILE A 364 7.37 -20.69 -6.82
N GLY A 365 7.62 -21.83 -6.19
CA GLY A 365 7.56 -23.12 -6.88
C GLY A 365 6.13 -23.52 -7.21
N VAL A 366 5.96 -24.23 -8.32
CA VAL A 366 4.66 -24.78 -8.73
C VAL A 366 4.14 -25.78 -7.70
N ASN A 367 2.82 -25.97 -7.68
CA ASN A 367 2.18 -26.96 -6.81
C ASN A 367 2.79 -28.35 -7.04
N LYS A 368 3.12 -29.06 -5.96
CA LYS A 368 3.76 -30.39 -6.03
C LYS A 368 2.89 -31.42 -6.75
N ASP A 369 1.57 -31.29 -6.62
CA ASP A 369 0.59 -32.17 -7.26
C ASP A 369 0.30 -31.74 -8.72
N TRP A 370 0.99 -30.71 -9.23
CA TRP A 370 0.79 -30.20 -10.59
C TRP A 370 1.44 -31.06 -11.67
N HIS A 371 2.51 -31.78 -11.34
CA HIS A 371 3.19 -32.70 -12.28
C HIS A 371 2.91 -34.18 -11.97
N ALA A 372 2.25 -34.46 -10.85
CA ALA A 372 1.57 -35.73 -10.60
C ALA A 372 0.37 -35.88 -11.54
#